data_AF-A0A7W0KU39-F1
#
_entry.id   AF-A0A7W0KU39-F1
#
_cell.length_a   1.000
_cell.length_b   1.000
_cell.length_c   1.000
_cell.angle_alpha   90.00
_cell.angle_beta   90.00
_cell.angle_gamma   90.00
#
_symmetry.space_group_name_H-M   'P 1'
#
loop_
_entity.id
_entity.type
_entity.pdbx_description
1 polymer ?
#
loop_
_entity_poly.entity_id
_entity_poly.type
_entity_poly.pdbx_seq_one_letter_code
_entity_poly.pdbx_strand_id
1 'polypeptide(L)' 'TSTDLSAELIVTVCDRAHEQLDGSEAWLHWSIPDPAAAGTRAAFDATVTALDERITTLTA' A
#
# COMPACT_ATOMS: atom_id res chain seq x y z
N THR A 1 -9.64 -7.02 27.20
CA THR A 1 -9.88 -5.92 26.25
C THR A 1 -9.58 -6.46 24.87
N SER A 2 -10.61 -6.82 24.11
CA SER A 2 -10.46 -7.32 22.75
C SER A 2 -10.30 -6.07 21.87
N THR A 3 -9.10 -5.85 21.32
CA THR A 3 -8.85 -4.72 20.40
C THR A 3 -9.73 -4.94 19.17
N ASP A 4 -10.74 -4.09 19.03
CA ASP A 4 -11.48 -3.91 17.79
C ASP A 4 -10.46 -3.48 16.73
N LEU A 5 -10.15 -4.35 15.77
CA LEU A 5 -9.27 -4.03 14.64
C LEU A 5 -10.04 -3.21 13.60
N SER A 6 -10.74 -2.15 14.01
CA SER A 6 -11.05 -1.07 13.07
C SER A 6 -9.70 -0.53 12.61
N ALA A 7 -9.26 -0.93 11.41
CA ALA A 7 -7.90 -0.73 10.94
C ALA A 7 -7.43 0.70 11.26
N GLU A 8 -6.47 0.81 12.18
CA GLU A 8 -5.99 2.09 12.73
C GLU A 8 -5.37 2.98 11.63
N LEU A 9 -4.96 2.35 10.50
CA LEU A 9 -4.54 3.02 9.27
C LEU A 9 -4.76 2.08 8.06
N ILE A 10 -5.44 2.58 7.03
CA ILE A 10 -5.57 1.88 5.74
C ILE A 10 -4.70 2.60 4.71
N VAL A 11 -3.88 1.82 3.99
CA VAL A 11 -3.02 2.29 2.91
C VAL A 11 -3.34 1.52 1.63
N THR A 12 -3.76 2.21 0.59
CA THR A 12 -4.02 1.61 -0.73
C THR A 12 -2.80 1.79 -1.64
N VAL A 13 -2.39 0.74 -2.34
CA VAL A 13 -1.11 0.73 -3.10
C VAL A 13 -1.27 0.93 -4.62
N CYS A 14 -2.51 1.04 -5.10
CA CYS A 14 -2.80 1.40 -6.48
C CYS A 14 -4.13 2.17 -6.55
N ASP A 15 -4.29 3.01 -7.57
CA ASP A 15 -5.48 3.86 -7.74
C ASP A 15 -6.75 3.01 -7.75
N ARG A 16 -6.72 1.88 -8.48
CA ARG A 16 -7.84 0.93 -8.54
C ARG A 16 -8.27 0.44 -7.16
N ALA A 17 -7.32 0.12 -6.28
CA ALA A 17 -7.66 -0.33 -4.92
C ALA A 17 -8.19 0.83 -4.06
N HIS A 18 -7.72 2.05 -4.29
CA HIS A 18 -8.23 3.24 -3.62
C HIS A 18 -9.68 3.56 -4.00
N GLU A 19 -9.98 3.49 -5.31
CA GLU A 19 -11.31 3.75 -5.86
C GLU A 19 -12.33 2.68 -5.43
N GLN A 20 -11.95 1.40 -5.40
CA GLN A 20 -12.87 0.30 -5.10
C GLN A 20 -13.34 0.25 -3.65
N LEU A 21 -12.56 0.81 -2.73
CA LEU A 21 -12.86 0.75 -1.31
C LEU A 21 -13.66 1.99 -0.84
N ASP A 22 -14.18 2.81 -1.76
CA ASP A 22 -14.93 4.05 -1.46
C ASP A 22 -14.17 4.93 -0.45
N GLY A 23 -12.91 5.22 -0.80
CA GLY A 23 -11.88 5.80 0.07
C GLY A 23 -12.39 6.85 1.06
N SER A 24 -12.31 6.52 2.35
CA SER A 24 -12.41 7.55 3.38
C SER A 24 -11.27 8.55 3.21
N GLU A 25 -11.53 9.84 3.44
CA GLU A 25 -10.50 10.90 3.43
C GLU A 25 -9.34 10.60 4.41
N ALA A 26 -9.54 9.71 5.38
CA ALA A 26 -8.53 9.29 6.34
C ALA A 26 -7.53 8.25 5.80
N TRP A 27 -7.70 7.72 4.59
CA TRP A 27 -6.83 6.67 4.06
C TRP A 27 -5.66 7.23 3.26
N LEU A 28 -4.50 6.60 3.41
CA LEU A 28 -3.34 6.94 2.61
C LEU A 28 -3.38 6.21 1.28
N HIS A 29 -2.96 6.92 0.23
CA HIS A 29 -2.77 6.33 -1.08
C HIS A 29 -1.30 6.39 -1.50
N TRP A 30 -0.79 5.25 -1.92
CA TRP A 30 0.55 5.03 -2.43
C TRP A 30 0.46 4.54 -3.86
N SER A 31 0.85 5.37 -4.82
CA SER A 31 0.99 4.89 -6.19
C SER A 31 2.26 4.05 -6.29
N ILE A 32 2.10 2.73 -6.51
CA ILE A 32 3.18 1.78 -6.73
C ILE A 32 2.94 1.08 -8.08
N PRO A 33 3.96 1.02 -8.96
CA PRO A 33 3.85 0.29 -10.23
C PRO A 33 3.46 -1.18 -10.01
N ASP A 34 2.53 -1.69 -10.82
CA ASP A 34 2.13 -3.10 -10.79
C ASP A 34 3.27 -3.99 -11.33
N PRO A 35 3.92 -4.80 -10.48
CA PRO A 35 5.02 -5.64 -10.91
C PRO A 35 4.56 -6.79 -11.83
N ALA A 36 3.29 -7.21 -11.75
CA ALA A 36 2.76 -8.28 -12.58
C ALA A 36 2.59 -7.85 -14.05
N ALA A 37 2.42 -6.55 -14.31
CA ALA A 37 2.38 -6.01 -15.67
C ALA A 37 3.72 -6.24 -16.42
N ALA A 38 4.84 -6.16 -15.70
CA ALA A 38 6.17 -6.47 -16.24
C ALA A 38 6.53 -7.95 -16.09
N GLY A 39 6.08 -8.62 -15.02
CA GLY A 39 6.27 -10.05 -14.77
C GLY A 39 7.73 -10.46 -14.52
N THR A 40 8.63 -9.52 -14.24
CA THR A 40 10.06 -9.79 -14.03
C THR A 40 10.44 -9.74 -12.56
N ARG A 41 11.44 -10.55 -12.15
CA ARG A 41 11.99 -10.51 -10.79
C ARG A 41 12.38 -9.09 -10.36
N ALA A 42 13.02 -8.34 -11.25
CA ALA A 42 13.44 -6.96 -10.97
C ALA A 42 12.26 -6.03 -10.68
N ALA A 43 11.12 -6.20 -11.35
CA ALA A 43 9.92 -5.41 -11.08
C ALA A 43 9.36 -5.71 -9.69
N PHE A 44 9.30 -6.99 -9.30
CA PHE A 44 8.88 -7.39 -7.96
C PHE A 44 9.86 -6.90 -6.88
N ASP A 45 11.17 -7.04 -7.10
CA ASP A 45 12.19 -6.56 -6.16
C ASP A 45 12.05 -5.05 -5.94
N ALA A 46 11.84 -4.27 -7.01
CA ALA A 46 11.62 -2.82 -6.92
C ALA A 46 10.34 -2.46 -6.15
N THR A 47 9.24 -3.19 -6.37
CA THR A 47 8.00 -3.01 -5.62
C THR A 47 8.19 -3.27 -4.12
N VAL A 48 8.93 -4.33 -3.76
CA VAL A 48 9.22 -4.65 -2.34
C VAL A 48 10.06 -3.54 -1.70
N THR A 49 11.13 -3.08 -2.35
CA THR A 49 11.95 -1.98 -1.84
C THR A 49 11.13 -0.72 -1.62
N ALA A 50 10.27 -0.34 -2.58
CA ALA A 50 9.43 0.85 -2.46
C ALA A 50 8.42 0.74 -1.31
N LEU A 51 7.87 -0.45 -1.03
CA LEU A 51 7.00 -0.69 0.11
C LEU A 51 7.77 -0.56 1.43
N ASP A 52 8.93 -1.20 1.52
CA ASP A 52 9.77 -1.21 2.74
C ASP A 52 10.20 0.20 3.14
N GLU A 53 10.68 1.01 2.19
CA GLU A 53 11.07 2.41 2.43
C GLU A 53 9.92 3.26 2.97
N ARG A 54 8.72 3.11 2.38
CA ARG A 54 7.54 3.88 2.78
C ARG A 54 6.99 3.44 4.15
N ILE A 55 6.98 2.13 4.42
CA ILE A 55 6.59 1.58 5.72
C ILE A 55 7.58 2.05 6.80
N THR A 56 8.88 1.98 6.52
CA THR A 56 9.92 2.47 7.44
C THR A 56 9.73 3.96 7.74
N THR A 57 9.46 4.77 6.71
CA THR A 57 9.21 6.21 6.88
C THR A 57 7.95 6.50 7.71
N LEU A 58 6.89 5.69 7.58
CA LEU A 58 5.65 5.88 8.35
C LEU A 58 5.75 5.45 9.82
N THR A 59 6.67 4.52 10.11
CA THR A 59 6.77 3.89 11.44
C THR A 59 7.95 4.41 12.27
N ALA A 60 8.79 5.26 11.68
CA ALA A 60 9.85 6.00 12.37
C ALA A 60 9.27 7.16 13.21
#